data_AF-A0A7S1E679-F1
#
_entry.id   AF-A0A7S1E679-F1
#
_cell.length_a   1.000
_cell.length_b   1.000
_cell.length_c   1.000
_cell.angle_alpha   90.00
_cell.angle_beta   90.00
_cell.angle_gamma   90.00
#
_symmetry.space_group_name_H-M   'P 1'
#
loop_
_entity.id
_entity.type
_entity.pdbx_description
1 polymer ?
#
loop_
_entity_poly.entity_id
_entity_poly.type
_entity_poly.pdbx_seq_one_letter_code
_entity_poly.pdbx_strand_id
1 'polypeptide(L)'
;PWLSSVAYLDAGRESEWTLNVRGVKFSWRAVSDIIQKPYKGIRWESISGLKNMGIVEFEPLDESICIMKVRMTLVAPRILANLFPGASVFLEKFLQDKLLKWSLEMFRDVVKGDLALEKGDVELGDALFSAAEGKANAIEATLSIPDMNIGG
;
A
#
# COMPACT_ATOMS: atom_id res chain seq x y z
N PRO A 1 -9.00 -7.94 -2.18
CA PRO A 1 -7.84 -7.01 -2.19
C PRO A 1 -8.19 -5.59 -2.66
N TRP A 2 -7.82 -4.57 -1.89
CA TRP A 2 -8.12 -3.15 -2.17
C TRP A 2 -7.51 -2.61 -3.48
N LEU A 3 -6.38 -3.19 -3.90
CA LEU A 3 -5.89 -3.08 -5.28
C LEU A 3 -6.61 -4.11 -6.13
N SER A 4 -7.44 -3.63 -7.06
CA SER A 4 -8.20 -4.49 -7.96
C SER A 4 -7.36 -5.16 -9.04
N SER A 5 -6.19 -4.60 -9.37
CA SER A 5 -5.24 -5.21 -10.30
C SER A 5 -3.85 -4.59 -10.16
N VAL A 6 -2.81 -5.42 -10.32
CA VAL A 6 -1.42 -5.02 -10.55
C VAL A 6 -0.93 -5.82 -11.75
N ALA A 7 -0.47 -5.12 -12.80
CA ALA A 7 0.07 -5.75 -13.99
C ALA A 7 1.46 -5.18 -14.30
N TYR A 8 2.41 -6.05 -14.65
CA TYR A 8 3.74 -5.64 -15.09
C TYR A 8 3.73 -5.44 -16.60
N LEU A 9 4.24 -4.29 -17.05
CA LEU A 9 4.31 -3.88 -18.45
C LEU A 9 5.78 -3.63 -18.85
N ASP A 10 6.04 -3.49 -20.16
CA ASP A 10 7.37 -3.20 -20.73
C ASP A 10 8.50 -4.05 -20.12
N ALA A 11 8.32 -5.38 -20.15
CA ALA A 11 9.27 -6.35 -19.57
C ALA A 11 9.59 -6.14 -18.08
N GLY A 12 8.64 -5.60 -17.31
CA GLY A 12 8.77 -5.37 -15.87
C GLY A 12 9.32 -3.99 -15.49
N ARG A 13 9.58 -3.12 -16.48
CA ARG A 13 10.03 -1.74 -16.23
C ARG A 13 8.89 -0.84 -15.75
N GLU A 14 7.67 -1.21 -16.09
CA GLU A 14 6.47 -0.48 -15.73
C GLU A 14 5.48 -1.37 -14.98
N SER A 15 4.64 -0.72 -14.19
CA SER A 15 3.54 -1.36 -13.47
C SER A 15 2.25 -0.56 -13.66
N GLU A 16 1.15 -1.24 -13.98
CA GLU A 16 -0.18 -0.68 -14.01
C GLU A 16 -0.96 -1.12 -12.77
N TRP A 17 -1.56 -0.16 -12.10
CA TRP A 17 -2.29 -0.34 -10.87
C TRP A 17 -3.71 0.15 -11.05
N THR A 18 -4.66 -0.55 -10.44
CA THR A 18 -6.04 -0.09 -10.34
C THR A 18 -6.55 -0.18 -8.91
N LEU A 19 -7.05 0.94 -8.42
CA LEU A 19 -7.73 1.12 -7.14
C LEU A 19 -9.22 1.37 -7.38
N ASN A 20 -10.09 0.73 -6.60
CA ASN A 20 -11.51 1.04 -6.59
C ASN A 20 -11.89 1.65 -5.23
N VAL A 21 -12.52 2.83 -5.24
CA VAL A 21 -12.99 3.52 -4.05
C VAL A 21 -14.45 3.90 -4.25
N ARG A 22 -15.36 3.33 -3.45
CA ARG A 22 -16.81 3.57 -3.53
C ARG A 22 -17.37 3.47 -4.96
N GLY A 23 -16.88 2.51 -5.75
CA GLY A 23 -17.28 2.30 -7.15
C GLY A 23 -16.58 3.21 -8.17
N VAL A 24 -15.77 4.17 -7.72
CA VAL A 24 -14.94 5.00 -8.60
C VAL A 24 -13.59 4.31 -8.81
N LYS A 25 -13.29 4.02 -10.08
CA LYS A 25 -12.04 3.39 -10.50
C LYS A 25 -10.96 4.45 -10.74
N PHE A 26 -9.83 4.28 -10.06
CA PHE A 26 -8.60 5.02 -10.27
C PHE A 26 -7.54 4.08 -10.82
N SER A 27 -6.85 4.47 -11.88
CA SER A 27 -5.74 3.71 -12.43
C SER A 27 -4.53 4.60 -12.63
N TRP A 28 -3.34 4.02 -12.51
CA TRP A 28 -2.09 4.69 -12.87
C TRP A 28 -1.07 3.69 -13.40
N ARG A 29 -0.19 4.16 -14.28
CA ARG A 29 1.06 3.47 -14.61
C ARG A 29 2.21 4.13 -13.86
N ALA A 30 3.13 3.33 -13.35
CA ALA A 30 4.32 3.78 -12.65
C ALA A 30 5.58 3.08 -13.16
N VAL A 31 6.68 3.82 -13.17
CA VAL A 31 8.04 3.29 -13.32
C VAL A 31 8.66 3.21 -11.93
N SER A 32 9.45 2.16 -11.70
CA SER A 32 10.12 1.93 -10.43
C SER A 32 11.62 1.73 -10.62
N ASP A 33 12.41 2.37 -9.76
CA ASP A 33 13.87 2.26 -9.73
C ASP A 33 14.32 1.63 -8.41
N ILE A 34 15.30 0.73 -8.50
CA ILE A 34 15.96 0.16 -7.31
C ILE A 34 17.02 1.14 -6.83
N ILE A 35 16.90 1.56 -5.58
CA ILE A 35 17.88 2.39 -4.89
C ILE A 35 18.89 1.47 -4.20
N GLN A 36 20.17 1.78 -4.35
CA GLN A 36 21.27 1.00 -3.75
C GLN A 36 21.94 1.70 -2.56
N LYS A 37 21.83 3.04 -2.44
CA LYS A 37 22.50 3.84 -1.40
C LYS A 37 21.62 5.01 -0.93
N PRO A 38 21.71 5.43 0.36
CA PRO A 38 22.50 4.81 1.43
C PRO A 38 21.90 3.46 1.89
N TYR A 39 20.62 3.25 1.66
CA TYR A 39 19.90 2.02 1.95
C TYR A 39 19.27 1.45 0.68
N LYS A 40 19.02 0.14 0.68
CA LYS A 40 18.26 -0.48 -0.40
C LYS A 40 16.83 0.05 -0.38
N GLY A 41 16.24 0.24 -1.54
CA GLY A 41 14.89 0.76 -1.63
C GLY A 41 14.31 0.67 -3.01
N ILE A 42 13.05 1.07 -3.11
CA ILE A 42 12.32 1.16 -4.37
C ILE A 42 11.74 2.58 -4.43
N ARG A 43 12.16 3.35 -5.43
CA ARG A 43 11.48 4.60 -5.80
C ARG A 43 10.46 4.29 -6.87
N TRP A 44 9.32 4.94 -6.84
CA TRP A 44 8.38 4.90 -7.94
C TRP A 44 7.84 6.28 -8.27
N GLU A 45 7.45 6.46 -9.53
CA GLU A 45 6.75 7.65 -10.01
C GLU A 45 5.69 7.26 -11.04
N SER A 46 4.48 7.81 -10.87
CA SER A 46 3.40 7.64 -11.83
C SER A 46 3.71 8.39 -13.12
N ILE A 47 3.72 7.69 -14.24
CA ILE A 47 3.88 8.28 -15.58
C ILE A 47 2.52 8.63 -16.20
N SER A 48 1.43 7.98 -15.78
CA SER A 48 0.08 8.28 -16.26
C SER A 48 -1.00 8.03 -15.19
N GLY A 49 -2.20 8.57 -15.39
CA GLY A 49 -3.34 8.39 -14.49
C GLY A 49 -3.20 9.14 -13.17
N LEU A 50 -3.54 8.47 -12.06
CA LEU A 50 -3.45 9.03 -10.69
C LEU A 50 -2.02 9.44 -10.34
N LYS A 51 -1.79 10.74 -10.19
CA LYS A 51 -0.45 11.30 -9.93
C LYS A 51 0.02 10.97 -8.52
N ASN A 52 0.98 10.07 -8.42
CA ASN A 52 1.62 9.68 -7.18
C ASN A 52 3.10 9.33 -7.40
N MET A 53 3.90 9.51 -6.36
CA MET A 53 5.30 9.11 -6.34
C MET A 53 5.66 8.75 -4.91
N GLY A 54 6.71 7.96 -4.75
CA GLY A 54 7.21 7.66 -3.43
C GLY A 54 8.48 6.86 -3.44
N ILE A 55 8.88 6.52 -2.23
CA ILE A 55 10.08 5.75 -1.96
C ILE A 55 9.83 4.89 -0.73
N VAL A 56 10.23 3.63 -0.82
CA VAL A 56 10.40 2.75 0.33
C VAL A 56 11.89 2.45 0.49
N GLU A 57 12.40 2.59 1.70
CA GLU A 57 13.80 2.33 2.06
C GLU A 57 13.85 1.29 3.18
N PHE A 58 14.84 0.41 3.11
CA PHE A 58 15.09 -0.68 4.04
C PHE A 58 16.42 -0.44 4.75
N GLU A 59 16.35 0.11 5.96
CA GLU A 59 17.50 0.41 6.79
C GLU A 59 17.78 -0.78 7.73
N PRO A 60 18.86 -1.55 7.51
CA PRO A 60 19.22 -2.63 8.43
C PRO A 60 19.72 -2.02 9.74
N LEU A 61 19.15 -2.46 10.86
CA LEU A 61 19.65 -2.12 12.19
C LEU A 61 20.61 -3.20 12.71
N ASP A 62 20.27 -4.47 12.45
CA ASP A 62 21.12 -5.65 12.66
C ASP A 62 20.73 -6.77 11.67
N GLU A 63 21.27 -7.99 11.87
CA GLU A 63 21.01 -9.15 11.00
C GLU A 63 19.55 -9.65 11.00
N SER A 64 18.77 -9.26 12.00
CA SER A 64 17.39 -9.70 12.23
C SER A 64 16.36 -8.57 12.24
N ILE A 65 16.82 -7.31 12.32
CA ILE A 65 15.99 -6.12 12.43
C ILE A 65 16.24 -5.19 11.26
N CYS A 66 15.16 -4.86 10.55
CA CYS A 66 15.14 -3.86 9.48
C CYS A 66 14.05 -2.83 9.74
N ILE A 67 14.41 -1.55 9.64
CA ILE A 67 13.47 -0.43 9.66
C ILE A 67 13.05 -0.14 8.21
N MET A 68 11.77 -0.30 7.94
CA MET A 68 11.18 0.07 6.66
C MET A 68 10.56 1.47 6.74
N LYS A 69 11.00 2.38 5.86
CA LYS A 69 10.51 3.76 5.80
C LYS A 69 9.84 4.01 4.46
N VAL A 70 8.56 4.39 4.48
CA VAL A 70 7.84 4.82 3.26
C VAL A 70 7.58 6.31 3.30
N ARG A 71 7.80 6.97 2.16
CA ARG A 71 7.39 8.36 1.92
C ARG A 71 6.67 8.40 0.60
N MET A 72 5.48 8.98 0.57
CA MET A 72 4.65 9.05 -0.62
C MET A 72 4.05 10.43 -0.76
N THR A 73 3.97 10.91 -2.00
CA THR A 73 3.22 12.09 -2.38
C THR A 73 2.15 11.67 -3.38
N LEU A 74 0.92 12.09 -3.15
CA LEU A 74 -0.22 11.82 -4.01
C LEU A 74 -0.95 13.13 -4.28
N VAL A 75 -1.33 13.37 -5.53
CA VAL A 75 -2.27 14.42 -5.88
C VAL A 75 -3.67 13.83 -5.80
N ALA A 76 -4.41 14.19 -4.74
CA ALA A 76 -5.78 13.76 -4.57
C ALA A 76 -6.65 14.23 -5.76
N PRO A 77 -7.29 13.32 -6.50
CA PRO A 77 -8.24 13.69 -7.53
C PRO A 77 -9.39 14.49 -6.92
N ARG A 78 -9.80 15.58 -7.58
CA ARG A 78 -10.92 16.41 -7.11
C ARG A 78 -12.21 15.62 -6.90
N ILE A 79 -12.42 14.55 -7.67
CA ILE A 79 -13.58 13.68 -7.51
C ILE A 79 -13.60 12.97 -6.15
N LEU A 80 -12.44 12.67 -5.54
CA LEU A 80 -12.40 12.13 -4.18
C LEU A 80 -12.94 13.13 -3.15
N ALA A 81 -12.75 14.44 -3.38
CA ALA A 81 -13.29 15.45 -2.48
C ALA A 81 -14.82 15.45 -2.41
N ASN A 82 -15.48 15.03 -3.50
CA ASN A 82 -16.93 14.88 -3.53
C ASN A 82 -17.40 13.57 -2.87
N LEU A 83 -16.53 12.55 -2.80
CA LEU A 83 -16.86 11.27 -2.16
C LEU A 83 -16.74 11.31 -0.64
N PHE A 84 -15.99 12.27 -0.08
CA PHE A 84 -15.72 12.40 1.36
C PHE A 84 -16.01 13.84 1.83
N PRO A 85 -17.16 14.12 2.49
CA PRO A 85 -17.42 15.41 3.12
C PRO A 85 -16.36 15.70 4.19
N GLY A 86 -15.70 16.88 4.16
CA GLY A 86 -14.49 17.12 4.99
C GLY A 86 -13.20 16.53 4.41
N ALA A 87 -13.20 16.36 3.08
CA ALA A 87 -12.27 15.62 2.24
C ALA A 87 -10.79 15.65 2.61
N SER A 88 -10.21 16.80 2.95
CA SER A 88 -8.75 16.89 3.14
C SER A 88 -8.27 16.09 4.34
N VAL A 89 -8.91 16.28 5.50
CA VAL A 89 -8.49 15.65 6.77
C VAL A 89 -8.81 14.16 6.78
N PHE A 90 -10.00 13.78 6.29
CA PHE A 90 -10.38 12.38 6.21
C PHE A 90 -9.49 11.62 5.20
N LEU A 91 -9.25 12.20 4.02
CA LEU A 91 -8.43 11.55 3.00
C LEU A 91 -6.97 11.42 3.45
N GLU A 92 -6.39 12.46 4.06
CA GLU A 92 -5.03 12.38 4.62
C GLU A 92 -4.92 11.29 5.67
N LYS A 93 -5.84 11.27 6.65
CA LYS A 93 -5.87 10.26 7.70
C LYS A 93 -6.09 8.85 7.14
N PHE A 94 -6.98 8.70 6.17
CA PHE A 94 -7.22 7.41 5.52
C PHE A 94 -6.00 6.93 4.73
N LEU A 95 -5.39 7.80 3.92
CA LEU A 95 -4.17 7.50 3.17
C LEU A 95 -3.03 7.11 4.13
N GLN A 96 -2.85 7.84 5.23
CA GLN A 96 -1.78 7.60 6.19
C GLN A 96 -2.04 6.34 7.05
N ASP A 97 -3.17 6.29 7.76
CA ASP A 97 -3.43 5.28 8.78
C ASP A 97 -3.88 3.94 8.20
N LYS A 98 -4.55 3.95 7.05
CA LYS A 98 -5.13 2.73 6.47
C LYS A 98 -4.33 2.26 5.28
N LEU A 99 -4.06 3.14 4.31
CA LEU A 99 -3.34 2.71 3.12
C LEU A 99 -1.86 2.52 3.38
N LEU A 100 -1.14 3.54 3.85
CA LEU A 100 0.31 3.45 4.03
C LEU A 100 0.68 2.55 5.21
N LYS A 101 0.14 2.81 6.40
CA LYS A 101 0.50 2.04 7.60
C LYS A 101 0.16 0.56 7.44
N TRP A 102 -1.06 0.21 7.02
CA TRP A 102 -1.39 -1.21 6.89
C TRP A 102 -0.68 -1.86 5.71
N SER A 103 -0.36 -1.15 4.62
CA SER A 103 0.50 -1.72 3.57
C SER A 103 1.89 -2.08 4.09
N LEU A 104 2.49 -1.25 4.95
CA LEU A 104 3.76 -1.57 5.59
C LEU A 104 3.64 -2.73 6.58
N GLU A 105 2.57 -2.78 7.37
CA GLU A 105 2.34 -3.89 8.30
C GLU A 105 2.09 -5.21 7.57
N MET A 106 1.34 -5.20 6.46
CA MET A 106 1.13 -6.37 5.62
C MET A 106 2.44 -6.84 4.98
N PHE A 107 3.23 -5.92 4.42
CA PHE A 107 4.55 -6.28 3.88
C PHE A 107 5.46 -6.88 4.95
N ARG A 108 5.50 -6.29 6.14
CA ARG A 108 6.23 -6.84 7.30
C ARG A 108 5.76 -8.26 7.62
N ASP A 109 4.44 -8.49 7.66
CA ASP A 109 3.87 -9.79 8.02
C ASP A 109 4.18 -10.84 6.95
N VAL A 110 4.12 -10.49 5.66
CA VAL A 110 4.53 -11.36 4.54
C VAL A 110 6.01 -11.75 4.67
N VAL A 111 6.91 -10.78 4.84
CA VAL A 111 8.36 -11.05 4.97
C VAL A 111 8.67 -11.91 6.21
N LYS A 112 7.99 -11.65 7.33
CA LYS A 112 8.16 -12.47 8.54
C LYS A 112 7.57 -13.87 8.37
N GLY A 113 6.47 -14.00 7.62
CA GLY A 113 5.85 -15.28 7.29
C GLY A 113 6.81 -16.13 6.46
N ASP A 114 7.37 -15.56 5.39
CA ASP A 114 8.39 -16.22 4.57
C ASP A 114 9.59 -16.68 5.43
N LEU A 115 10.11 -15.80 6.29
CA LEU A 115 11.24 -16.13 7.18
C LEU A 115 10.89 -17.23 8.20
N ALA A 116 9.65 -17.30 8.68
CA ALA A 116 9.19 -18.34 9.59
C ALA A 116 9.14 -19.69 8.87
N LEU A 117 8.61 -19.72 7.65
CA LEU A 117 8.58 -20.91 6.80
C LEU A 117 9.99 -21.42 6.46
N GLU A 118 10.92 -20.52 6.11
CA GLU A 118 12.32 -20.87 5.88
C GLU A 118 12.98 -21.53 7.10
N LYS A 119 12.54 -21.17 8.31
CA LYS A 119 12.99 -21.74 9.59
C LYS A 119 12.21 -23.00 10.00
N GLY A 120 11.21 -23.42 9.23
CA GLY A 120 10.36 -24.57 9.52
C GLY A 120 9.21 -24.32 10.49
N ASP A 121 8.96 -23.06 10.86
CA ASP A 121 7.84 -22.66 11.72
C ASP A 121 6.58 -22.38 10.88
N VAL A 122 5.91 -23.47 10.50
CA VAL A 122 4.73 -23.43 9.62
C VAL A 122 3.55 -22.71 10.27
N GLU A 123 3.33 -22.95 11.57
CA GLU A 123 2.22 -22.34 12.32
C GLU A 123 2.35 -20.81 12.37
N LEU A 124 3.55 -20.31 12.67
CA LEU A 124 3.81 -18.87 12.65
C LEU A 124 3.70 -18.28 11.24
N GLY A 125 4.21 -18.99 10.23
CA GLY A 125 4.07 -18.59 8.82
C GLY A 125 2.61 -18.39 8.42
N ASP A 126 1.78 -19.41 8.62
CA ASP A 126 0.35 -19.40 8.27
C ASP A 126 -0.42 -18.30 9.03
N ALA A 127 -0.12 -18.11 10.32
CA ALA A 127 -0.73 -17.06 11.13
C ALA A 127 -0.41 -15.65 10.60
N LEU A 128 0.83 -15.41 10.15
CA LEU A 128 1.25 -14.13 9.61
C LEU A 128 0.62 -13.83 8.24
N PHE A 129 0.52 -14.83 7.35
CA PHE A 129 -0.20 -14.67 6.08
C PHE A 129 -1.67 -14.40 6.29
N SER A 130 -2.32 -15.11 7.21
CA SER A 130 -3.72 -14.89 7.57
C SER A 130 -3.95 -13.47 8.12
N ALA A 131 -3.02 -12.95 8.92
CA ALA A 131 -3.07 -11.59 9.43
C ALA A 131 -2.93 -10.53 8.31
N ALA A 132 -2.05 -10.78 7.33
CA ALA A 132 -1.89 -9.91 6.16
C ALA A 132 -3.17 -9.91 5.30
N GLU A 133 -3.78 -11.07 5.06
CA GLU A 133 -5.04 -11.19 4.33
C GLU A 133 -6.18 -10.47 5.05
N GLY A 134 -6.30 -10.63 6.37
CA GLY A 134 -7.29 -9.94 7.18
C GLY A 134 -7.20 -8.42 7.07
N LYS A 135 -5.99 -7.85 7.07
CA LYS A 135 -5.76 -6.42 6.84
C LYS A 135 -6.16 -6.01 5.43
N ALA A 136 -5.80 -6.78 4.41
CA ALA A 136 -6.16 -6.49 3.02
C ALA A 136 -7.68 -6.38 2.83
N ASN A 137 -8.42 -7.31 3.43
CA ASN A 137 -9.88 -7.32 3.43
C ASN A 137 -10.47 -6.12 4.19
N ALA A 138 -9.86 -5.72 5.31
CA ALA A 138 -10.29 -4.54 6.07
C ALA A 138 -10.09 -3.22 5.29
N ILE A 139 -9.00 -3.08 4.51
CA ILE A 139 -8.81 -1.92 3.62
C ILE A 139 -9.92 -1.87 2.58
N GLU A 140 -10.18 -2.99 1.92
CA GLU A 140 -11.20 -3.09 0.88
C GLU A 140 -12.59 -2.75 1.40
N ALA A 141 -12.96 -3.26 2.59
CA ALA A 141 -14.19 -2.88 3.26
C ALA A 141 -14.25 -1.37 3.51
N THR A 142 -13.18 -0.77 4.03
CA THR A 142 -13.13 0.69 4.30
C THR A 142 -13.29 1.52 3.03
N LEU A 143 -12.72 1.08 1.90
CA LEU A 143 -12.86 1.73 0.60
C LEU A 143 -14.25 1.56 -0.03
N SER A 144 -14.98 0.54 0.37
CA SER A 144 -16.29 0.19 -0.18
C SER A 144 -17.45 0.79 0.60
N ILE A 145 -17.30 1.05 1.90
CA ILE A 145 -18.35 1.58 2.77
C ILE A 145 -18.61 3.07 2.47
N PRO A 146 -19.86 3.47 2.15
CA PRO A 146 -20.27 4.88 2.20
C PRO A 146 -20.22 5.37 3.65
N ASP A 147 -19.80 6.60 3.92
CA ASP A 147 -19.75 7.12 5.29
C ASP A 147 -21.14 6.96 5.91
N MET A 148 -21.25 6.09 6.92
CA MET A 148 -22.44 6.08 7.76
C MET A 148 -22.42 7.41 8.50
N ASN A 149 -23.33 8.28 8.07
CA ASN A 149 -23.66 9.52 8.73
C ASN A 149 -24.02 9.17 10.19
N ILE A 150 -23.08 9.27 11.13
CA ILE A 150 -23.40 9.25 12.55
C ILE A 150 -23.96 10.64 12.84
N GLY A 151 -25.23 10.82 12.48
CA GLY A 151 -26.05 11.89 13.01
C GLY A 151 -26.33 11.60 14.48
N GLY A 152 -25.96 12.56 15.32
CA GLY A 152 -26.25 12.64 16.75
C GLY A 152 -25.86 14.02 17.24
#